data_AF-A0A6A0BDP2-F1
#
_entry.id   AF-A0A6A0BDP2-F1
#
_cell.length_a   1.000
_cell.length_b   1.000
_cell.length_c   1.000
_cell.angle_alpha   90.00
_cell.angle_beta   90.00
_cell.angle_gamma   90.00
#
_symmetry.space_group_name_H-M   'P 1'
#
loop_
_entity.id
_entity.type
_entity.pdbx_description
1 polymer ?
#
loop_
_entity_poly.entity_id
_entity_poly.type
_entity_poly.pdbx_seq_one_letter_code
_entity_poly.pdbx_strand_id
1 'polypeptide(L)'
;MPKIMPTLFIRHILQEKLTENGINSLEIWGAQTEYCVDSTVKFAHGLGYQLTMAQGASTTKNNDFMTASDTVAFYESIWRNRFVKLTNF
;
A
#
# COMPACT_ATOMS: atom_id res chain seq x y z
N MET A 1 -1.07 -20.50 -0.17
CA MET A 1 -1.32 -20.33 1.29
C MET A 1 -2.06 -19.01 1.49
N PRO A 2 -3.16 -18.97 2.25
CA PRO A 2 -3.90 -17.73 2.48
C PRO A 2 -3.10 -16.76 3.35
N LYS A 3 -3.24 -15.47 3.03
CA LYS A 3 -2.58 -14.34 3.69
C LYS A 3 -3.24 -14.12 5.06
N ILE A 4 -2.58 -14.48 6.17
CA ILE A 4 -3.16 -14.37 7.53
C ILE A 4 -3.17 -12.92 8.04
N MET A 5 -2.23 -12.09 7.56
CA MET A 5 -2.09 -10.68 7.93
C MET A 5 -2.16 -9.81 6.68
N PRO A 6 -2.91 -8.70 6.67
CA PRO A 6 -3.16 -7.93 5.44
C PRO A 6 -1.90 -7.30 4.80
N THR A 7 -0.77 -7.19 5.49
CA THR A 7 0.48 -6.66 4.89
C THR A 7 1.20 -7.66 3.97
N LEU A 8 1.80 -7.19 2.87
CA LEU A 8 2.69 -8.03 2.02
C LEU A 8 3.96 -8.50 2.75
N PHE A 9 4.31 -7.91 3.89
CA PHE A 9 5.48 -8.23 4.70
C PHE A 9 5.24 -9.39 5.69
N ILE A 10 4.62 -10.48 5.24
CA ILE A 10 4.39 -11.65 6.10
C ILE A 10 5.73 -12.31 6.44
N ARG A 11 5.97 -12.52 7.74
CA ARG A 11 7.13 -13.27 8.27
C ARG A 11 8.47 -12.75 7.73
N HIS A 12 8.56 -11.45 7.40
CA HIS A 12 9.76 -10.79 6.87
C HIS A 12 10.32 -11.32 5.55
N ILE A 13 9.74 -12.37 4.94
CA ILE A 13 10.26 -13.00 3.71
C ILE A 13 10.43 -11.97 2.58
N LEU A 14 9.45 -11.07 2.42
CA LEU A 14 9.54 -10.02 1.40
C LEU A 14 10.65 -9.00 1.74
N GLN A 15 10.79 -8.62 3.01
CA GLN A 15 11.82 -7.67 3.44
C GLN A 15 13.23 -8.24 3.21
N GLU A 16 13.45 -9.50 3.54
CA GLU A 16 14.72 -10.20 3.29
C GLU A 16 15.04 -10.19 1.80
N LYS A 17 14.08 -10.57 0.94
CA LYS A 17 14.25 -10.55 -0.52
C LYS A 17 14.62 -9.17 -1.04
N LEU A 18 13.91 -8.14 -0.60
CA LEU A 18 14.16 -6.76 -1.03
C LEU A 18 15.55 -6.30 -0.57
N THR A 19 15.95 -6.67 0.65
CA THR A 19 17.28 -6.36 1.21
C THR A 19 18.41 -7.05 0.45
N GLU A 20 18.26 -8.35 0.15
CA GLU A 20 19.21 -9.13 -0.66
C GLU A 20 19.44 -8.50 -2.04
N ASN A 21 18.41 -7.87 -2.61
CA ASN A 21 18.47 -7.23 -3.92
C ASN A 21 18.82 -5.73 -3.85
N GLY A 22 19.14 -5.19 -2.67
CA GLY A 22 19.46 -3.77 -2.49
C GLY A 22 18.32 -2.81 -2.83
N ILE A 23 17.07 -3.28 -2.77
CA ILE A 23 15.88 -2.49 -3.12
C ILE A 23 15.51 -1.59 -1.94
N ASN A 24 15.36 -0.30 -2.20
CA ASN A 24 15.02 0.72 -1.21
C ASN A 24 13.78 1.55 -1.58
N SER A 25 13.20 1.30 -2.76
CA SER A 25 12.00 1.96 -3.27
C SER A 25 11.02 0.93 -3.79
N LEU A 26 9.73 1.18 -3.59
CA LEU A 26 8.64 0.29 -3.99
C LEU A 26 7.53 1.10 -4.67
N GLU A 27 7.03 0.58 -5.77
CA GLU A 27 5.78 1.03 -6.38
C GLU A 27 4.64 0.11 -5.91
N ILE A 28 3.58 0.68 -5.33
CA ILE A 28 2.51 -0.09 -4.68
C ILE A 28 1.22 0.01 -5.47
N TRP A 29 0.65 -1.14 -5.81
CA TRP A 29 -0.63 -1.30 -6.53
C TRP A 29 -1.42 -2.45 -5.88
N GLY A 30 -2.75 -2.43 -6.01
CA GLY A 30 -3.57 -3.62 -5.70
C GLY A 30 -4.86 -3.36 -4.91
N ALA A 31 -5.32 -4.39 -4.22
CA ALA A 31 -6.58 -4.38 -3.47
C ALA A 31 -6.50 -5.24 -2.20
N GLN A 32 -7.27 -4.97 -1.16
CA GLN A 32 -8.21 -3.85 -1.00
C GLN A 32 -7.53 -2.64 -0.36
N THR A 33 -7.93 -1.44 -0.78
CA THR A 33 -7.37 -0.14 -0.36
C THR A 33 -7.21 -0.01 1.15
N GLU A 34 -8.30 -0.18 1.90
CA GLU A 34 -8.36 0.01 3.35
C GLU A 34 -7.74 -1.15 4.16
N TYR A 35 -7.45 -2.27 3.51
CA TYR A 35 -6.91 -3.48 4.14
C TYR A 35 -5.45 -3.69 3.76
N CYS A 36 -5.22 -4.50 2.74
CA CYS A 36 -3.89 -4.98 2.39
C CYS A 36 -2.99 -3.85 1.88
N VAL A 37 -3.56 -2.91 1.14
CA VAL A 37 -2.81 -1.80 0.58
C VAL A 37 -2.39 -0.85 1.69
N ASP A 38 -3.32 -0.34 2.50
CA ASP A 38 -3.01 0.54 3.63
C ASP A 38 -2.00 -0.06 4.61
N SER A 39 -2.22 -1.32 5.00
CA SER A 39 -1.32 -2.02 5.93
C SER A 39 0.08 -2.15 5.36
N THR A 40 0.20 -2.44 4.06
CA THR A 40 1.51 -2.56 3.40
C THR A 40 2.17 -1.20 3.25
N VAL A 41 1.43 -0.17 2.83
CA VAL A 41 1.94 1.20 2.69
C VAL A 41 2.54 1.71 3.99
N LYS A 42 1.80 1.62 5.09
CA LYS A 42 2.26 2.10 6.40
C LYS A 42 3.45 1.28 6.91
N PHE A 43 3.42 -0.04 6.73
CA PHE A 43 4.50 -0.91 7.19
C PHE A 43 5.80 -0.69 6.39
N ALA A 44 5.72 -0.65 5.05
CA ALA A 44 6.88 -0.41 4.20
C ALA A 44 7.50 0.97 4.44
N HIS A 45 6.67 2.01 4.61
CA HIS A 45 7.15 3.33 4.98
C HIS A 45 7.86 3.31 6.35
N GLY A 46 7.31 2.60 7.34
CA GLY A 46 7.94 2.44 8.66
C GLY A 46 9.29 1.71 8.62
N LEU A 47 9.49 0.84 7.62
CA LEU A 47 10.77 0.18 7.35
C LEU A 47 11.77 1.06 6.55
N GLY A 48 11.39 2.27 6.16
CA GLY A 48 12.25 3.22 5.46
C GLY A 48 12.24 3.11 3.93
N TYR A 49 11.33 2.34 3.34
CA TYR A 49 11.20 2.29 1.87
C TYR A 49 10.61 3.59 1.32
N GLN A 50 11.15 4.05 0.20
CA GLN A 50 10.55 5.13 -0.59
C GLN A 50 9.38 4.59 -1.41
N LEU A 51 8.17 5.06 -1.14
CA LEU A 51 6.98 4.53 -1.80
C LEU A 51 6.46 5.46 -2.89
N THR A 52 6.10 4.88 -4.02
CA THR A 52 5.38 5.54 -5.13
C THR A 52 4.10 4.78 -5.47
N MET A 53 3.12 5.47 -6.01
CA MET A 53 1.84 4.88 -6.44
C MET A 53 1.18 5.81 -7.46
N ALA A 54 0.68 5.25 -8.57
CA ALA A 54 -0.16 5.99 -9.50
C ALA A 54 -1.51 6.31 -8.83
N GLN A 55 -2.05 7.51 -9.06
CA GLN A 55 -3.39 7.81 -8.57
C GLN A 55 -4.41 6.80 -9.13
N GLY A 56 -5.23 6.19 -8.27
CA GLY A 56 -6.16 5.14 -8.63
C GLY A 56 -5.55 3.73 -8.79
N ALA A 57 -4.27 3.53 -8.46
CA ALA A 57 -3.62 2.20 -8.50
C ALA A 57 -4.10 1.23 -7.41
N SER A 58 -5.01 1.67 -6.53
CA SER A 58 -5.68 0.81 -5.57
C SER A 58 -7.19 0.77 -5.77
N THR A 59 -7.80 -0.37 -5.45
CA THR A 59 -9.26 -0.54 -5.56
C THR A 59 -9.83 -1.29 -4.36
N THR A 60 -11.13 -1.12 -4.13
CA THR A 60 -11.90 -1.79 -3.09
C THR A 60 -13.36 -1.95 -3.50
N LYS A 61 -14.21 -2.46 -2.60
CA LYS A 61 -15.67 -2.57 -2.76
C LYS A 61 -16.37 -1.47 -1.95
N ASN A 62 -17.62 -1.18 -2.31
CA ASN A 62 -18.47 -0.38 -1.42
C ASN A 62 -18.57 -1.07 -0.06
N ASN A 63 -18.63 -0.27 1.00
CA ASN A 63 -18.89 -0.72 2.35
C ASN A 63 -20.11 0.05 2.92
N ASP A 64 -20.47 -0.24 4.16
CA ASP A 64 -21.67 0.32 4.81
C ASP A 64 -21.58 1.85 5.02
N PHE A 65 -20.40 2.45 4.88
CA PHE A 65 -20.14 3.86 5.18
C PHE A 65 -19.80 4.70 3.93
N MET A 66 -19.15 4.10 2.95
CA MET A 66 -18.50 4.80 1.84
C MET A 66 -18.58 3.99 0.54
N THR A 67 -18.67 4.70 -0.59
CA THR A 67 -18.45 4.06 -1.90
C THR A 67 -16.99 3.63 -2.06
N ALA A 68 -16.72 2.73 -3.01
CA ALA A 68 -15.36 2.32 -3.32
C ALA A 68 -14.48 3.52 -3.73
N SER A 69 -15.03 4.44 -4.54
CA SER A 69 -14.32 5.66 -4.94
C SER A 69 -14.04 6.59 -3.77
N ASP A 70 -15.00 6.77 -2.86
CA ASP A 70 -14.78 7.62 -1.67
C ASP A 70 -13.72 7.01 -0.76
N THR A 71 -13.73 5.67 -0.60
CA THR A 71 -12.74 4.95 0.21
C THR A 71 -11.34 5.10 -0.38
N VAL A 72 -11.20 4.92 -1.70
CA VAL A 72 -9.92 5.14 -2.40
C VAL A 72 -9.44 6.59 -2.22
N ALA A 73 -10.30 7.57 -2.47
CA ALA A 73 -9.94 8.99 -2.33
C ALA A 73 -9.54 9.35 -0.89
N PHE A 74 -10.25 8.81 0.10
CA PHE A 74 -9.93 9.03 1.51
C PHE A 74 -8.54 8.48 1.88
N TYR A 75 -8.24 7.23 1.52
CA TYR A 75 -6.92 6.64 1.82
C TYR A 75 -5.78 7.29 1.04
N GLU A 76 -5.99 7.64 -0.23
CA GLU A 76 -5.02 8.44 -0.98
C GLU A 76 -4.74 9.78 -0.31
N SER A 77 -5.76 10.44 0.27
CA SER A 77 -5.56 11.69 1.01
C SER A 77 -4.73 11.50 2.29
N ILE A 78 -4.83 10.35 2.94
CA ILE A 78 -4.01 9.99 4.12
C ILE A 78 -2.56 9.72 3.72
N TRP A 79 -2.36 9.03 2.59
CA TRP A 79 -1.04 8.60 2.10
C TRP A 79 -0.25 9.72 1.44
N ARG A 80 -0.93 10.62 0.72
CA ARG A 80 -0.32 11.70 -0.07
C ARG A 80 0.59 12.55 0.82
N ASN A 81 1.85 12.68 0.39
CA ASN A 81 2.88 13.49 1.04
C ASN A 81 3.23 13.08 2.49
N ARG A 82 2.79 11.90 2.93
CA ARG A 82 3.10 11.35 4.26
C ARG A 82 3.72 9.97 4.20
N PHE A 83 3.14 9.09 3.39
CA PHE A 83 3.56 7.68 3.27
C PHE A 83 4.00 7.35 1.85
N VAL A 84 3.34 7.92 0.84
CA VAL A 84 3.55 7.59 -0.57
C VAL A 84 3.61 8.87 -1.39
N LYS A 85 4.53 8.92 -2.37
CA LYS A 85 4.53 9.91 -3.43
C LYS A 85 3.53 9.47 -4.51
N LEU A 86 2.37 10.13 -4.55
CA LEU A 86 1.37 9.89 -5.59
C LEU A 86 1.81 10.56 -6.90
N THR A 87 1.66 9.83 -8.01
CA THR A 87 1.96 10.31 -9.36
C THR A 87 0.70 10.35 -10.22
N ASN A 88 0.57 11.41 -11.02
CA ASN A 88 -0.46 11.50 -12.06
C ASN A 88 0.23 11.14 -13.38
N PHE A 89 -0.30 10.16 -14.10
CA PHE A 89 0.12 9.81 -15.46
C PHE A 89 -0.85 10.40 -16.48
#